data_AF-A0A960Z324-F1
#
_entry.id   AF-A0A960Z324-F1
#
_cell.length_a   1.000
_cell.length_b   1.000
_cell.length_c   1.000
_cell.angle_alpha   90.00
_cell.angle_beta   90.00
_cell.angle_gamma   90.00
#
_symmetry.space_group_name_H-M   'P 1'
#
loop_
_entity.id
_entity.type
_entity.pdbx_description
1 polymer ?
#
loop_
_entity_poly.entity_id
_entity_poly.type
_entity_poly.pdbx_seq_one_letter_code
_entity_poly.pdbx_strand_id
1 'polypeptide(L)' 'MYTAPIARIPWPHPEGAPAPTMKKRPTPRPDQSGALPFRRKKDGRLRICLIHKPGQGDWGIPKGHIER' A
#
# COMPACT_ATOMS: atom_id res chain seq x y z
N MET A 1 2.28 -17.60 -18.68
CA MET A 1 1.94 -16.29 -18.11
C MET A 1 0.56 -15.91 -18.63
N TYR A 2 -0.45 -15.79 -17.77
CA TYR A 2 -1.81 -15.41 -18.16
C TYR A 2 -2.03 -13.94 -17.81
N THR A 3 -2.12 -13.08 -18.82
CA THR A 3 -2.61 -11.71 -18.69
C THR A 3 -4.13 -11.76 -18.79
N ALA A 4 -4.84 -11.45 -17.70
CA ALA A 4 -6.28 -11.23 -17.75
C ALA A 4 -6.56 -9.99 -18.61
N PRO A 5 -7.45 -10.03 -19.62
CA PRO A 5 -7.78 -8.85 -20.40
C PRO A 5 -8.57 -7.87 -19.53
N ILE A 6 -8.10 -6.62 -19.46
CA ILE A 6 -8.89 -5.50 -18.96
C ILE A 6 -10.09 -5.37 -19.90
N ALA A 7 -11.29 -5.69 -19.40
CA ALA A 7 -12.52 -5.50 -20.14
C ALA A 7 -12.64 -4.01 -20.53
N ARG A 8 -12.51 -3.71 -21.83
CA ARG A 8 -12.92 -2.41 -22.37
C ARG A 8 -14.43 -2.35 -22.27
N ILE A 9 -14.95 -1.56 -21.33
CA ILE A 9 -16.36 -1.18 -21.32
C ILE A 9 -16.54 -0.18 -22.47
N PRO A 10 -17.31 -0.50 -23.53
CA PRO A 10 -17.56 0.45 -24.61
C PRO A 10 -18.46 1.59 -24.10
N TRP A 11 -18.14 2.81 -24.56
CA TRP A 11 -18.97 4.01 -24.40
C TRP A 11 -19.98 4.10 -25.57
N PRO A 12 -21.23 4.57 -25.37
CA PRO A 12 -21.78 5.19 -24.16
C PRO A 12 -22.27 4.17 -23.13
N HIS A 13 -22.24 4.57 -21.85
CA HIS A 13 -22.85 3.79 -20.77
C HIS A 13 -24.35 3.61 -21.01
N PRO A 14 -24.94 2.47 -20.62
CA PRO A 14 -26.40 2.32 -20.64
C PRO A 14 -27.04 3.44 -19.81
N GLU A 15 -28.08 4.06 -20.35
CA GLU A 15 -28.86 5.08 -19.64
C GLU A 15 -29.29 4.55 -18.27
N GLY A 16 -28.97 5.29 -17.21
CA GLY A 16 -29.28 4.91 -15.82
C GLY A 16 -28.14 4.22 -15.05
N ALA A 17 -26.97 3.98 -15.66
CA ALA A 17 -25.80 3.55 -14.90
C ALA A 17 -25.37 4.66 -13.91
N PRO A 18 -25.12 4.33 -12.63
CA PRO A 18 -24.66 5.32 -11.66
C PRO A 18 -23.36 5.93 -12.18
N ALA A 19 -23.30 7.27 -12.19
CA ALA A 19 -22.09 7.99 -12.58
C ALA A 19 -20.90 7.40 -11.79
N PRO A 20 -19.74 7.17 -12.43
CA PRO A 20 -18.60 6.62 -11.73
C PRO A 20 -18.29 7.51 -10.54
N THR A 21 -18.46 6.97 -9.33
CA THR A 21 -18.14 7.71 -8.10
C THR A 21 -16.70 8.17 -8.22
N MET A 22 -16.50 9.48 -8.27
CA MET A 22 -15.20 10.10 -8.42
C MET A 22 -14.33 9.61 -7.25
N LYS A 23 -13.51 8.56 -7.47
CA LYS A 23 -12.57 8.09 -6.46
C LYS A 23 -11.69 9.30 -6.14
N LYS A 24 -11.77 9.80 -4.90
CA LYS A 24 -10.86 10.86 -4.43
C LYS A 24 -9.46 10.48 -4.89
N ARG A 25 -8.82 11.36 -5.67
CA ARG A 25 -7.41 11.19 -6.05
C ARG A 25 -6.64 10.88 -4.78
N PRO A 26 -5.83 9.81 -4.73
CA PRO A 26 -4.96 9.61 -3.58
C PRO A 26 -4.11 10.88 -3.45
N THR A 27 -4.26 11.59 -2.33
CA THR A 27 -3.32 12.64 -1.96
C THR A 27 -1.92 12.07 -2.06
N PRO A 28 -0.93 12.81 -2.62
CA PRO A 28 0.45 12.35 -2.68
C PRO A 28 0.86 11.92 -1.28
N ARG A 29 1.15 10.63 -1.09
CA ARG A 29 1.69 10.17 0.18
C ARG A 29 3.06 10.82 0.30
N PRO A 30 3.46 11.29 1.50
CA PRO A 30 4.81 11.80 1.70
C PRO A 30 5.79 10.76 1.18
N ASP A 31 6.78 11.18 0.39
CA ASP A 31 7.85 10.29 -0.05
C ASP A 31 8.59 9.79 1.19
N GLN A 32 8.39 8.51 1.48
CA GLN A 32 8.94 7.83 2.63
C GLN A 32 9.67 6.59 2.17
N SER A 33 10.81 6.34 2.79
CA SER A 33 11.51 5.05 2.72
C SER A 33 11.38 4.33 4.04
N GLY A 34 11.34 3.01 3.99
CA GLY A 34 11.28 2.15 5.16
C GLY A 34 12.11 0.90 4.96
N ALA A 35 12.53 0.30 6.07
CA ALA A 35 13.23 -0.98 6.08
C ALA A 35 12.37 -1.99 6.83
N LEU A 36 12.41 -3.26 6.42
CA LEU A 36 11.83 -4.37 7.18
C LEU A 36 12.96 -5.24 7.73
N PRO A 37 13.60 -4.87 8.86
CA PRO A 37 14.68 -5.66 9.41
C PRO A 37 14.15 -7.02 9.83
N PHE A 38 14.87 -8.08 9.46
CA PHE A 38 14.53 -9.43 9.85
C PHE A 38 15.76 -10.22 10.28
N ARG A 39 15.53 -11.27 11.05
CA ARG A 39 16.51 -12.32 11.32
C ARG A 39 15.89 -13.69 11.16
N ARG A 40 16.67 -14.64 10.66
CA ARG A 40 16.28 -16.06 10.59
C ARG A 40 16.81 -16.80 11.82
N LYS A 41 15.95 -17.57 12.47
CA LYS A 41 16.31 -18.43 13.60
C LYS A 41 16.85 -19.78 13.10
N LYS A 42 17.54 -20.52 13.97
CA LYS A 42 18.06 -21.87 13.66
C LYS A 42 16.94 -22.86 13.30
N ASP A 43 15.73 -22.64 13.82
CA ASP A 43 14.50 -23.39 13.52
C ASP A 43 13.84 -23.01 12.18
N GLY A 44 14.47 -22.13 11.38
CA GLY A 44 13.95 -21.66 10.09
C GLY A 44 12.94 -20.51 10.18
N ARG A 45 12.47 -20.13 11.37
CA ARG A 45 11.47 -19.04 11.52
C ARG A 45 12.11 -17.67 11.29
N LEU A 46 11.39 -16.79 10.60
CA LEU A 46 11.72 -15.37 10.47
C LEU A 46 11.14 -14.57 11.64
N ARG A 47 11.92 -13.64 12.17
CA ARG A 47 11.46 -12.61 13.09
C ARG A 47 11.68 -11.25 12.45
N ILE A 48 10.65 -10.42 12.45
CA ILE A 48 10.71 -9.04 11.97
C ILE A 48 10.86 -8.08 13.15
N CYS A 49 11.51 -6.94 12.90
CA CYS A 49 11.61 -5.85 13.87
C CYS A 49 10.43 -4.89 13.66
N LEU A 50 9.58 -4.77 14.69
CA LEU A 50 8.56 -3.73 14.76
C LEU A 50 9.00 -2.68 15.78
N ILE A 51 8.73 -1.42 15.49
CA ILE A 51 8.99 -0.30 16.40
C ILE A 51 7.67 0.22 16.94
N HIS A 52 7.66 0.56 18.22
CA HIS A 52 6.58 1.29 18.85
C HIS A 52 6.94 2.77 18.87
N LYS A 53 6.01 3.64 18.41
CA LYS A 53 6.19 5.09 18.44
C LYS A 53 5.38 5.67 19.60
N PRO A 54 6.03 6.20 20.66
CA PRO A 54 5.33 6.86 21.75
C PRO A 54 4.40 7.96 21.20
N GLY A 55 3.14 7.96 21.65
CA GLY A 55 2.13 8.93 21.21
C GLY A 55 1.32 8.54 19.95
N GLN A 56 1.69 7.47 19.23
CA GLN A 56 0.94 6.96 18.08
C GLN A 56 0.12 5.69 18.38
N GLY A 57 0.32 5.05 19.54
CA GLY A 57 -0.44 3.89 20.00
C GLY A 57 -0.19 2.57 19.27
N ASP A 58 0.41 2.63 18.07
CA ASP A 58 0.57 1.49 17.18
C ASP A 58 2.01 1.01 17.04
N TRP A 59 2.14 -0.28 16.73
CA TRP A 59 3.39 -0.89 16.26
C TRP A 59 3.50 -0.75 14.75
N GLY A 60 4.70 -0.48 14.25
CA GLY A 60 4.92 -0.30 12.83
C GLY A 60 6.33 -0.65 12.36
N ILE A 61 6.51 -0.54 11.06
CA ILE A 61 7.81 -0.73 10.38
C ILE A 61 8.60 0.57 10.48
N PRO A 62 9.93 0.52 10.75
CA PRO A 62 10.76 1.71 10.74
C PRO A 62 10.73 2.37 9.35
N LYS A 63 10.35 3.64 9.33
CA LYS A 63 10.23 4.47 8.13
C LYS A 63 10.47 5.95 8.44
N GLY A 64 10.97 6.68 7.44
CA GLY A 64 11.29 8.10 7.51
C GLY A 64 11.06 8.81 6.18
N HIS A 65 11.21 10.14 6.18
CA HIS A 65 11.13 10.95 4.97
C HIS A 65 12.38 10.79 4.10
N ILE A 66 12.21 10.94 2.78
CA ILE A 66 13.34 10.99 1.84
C ILE A 66 13.86 12.44 1.79
N GLU A 67 15.17 12.62 1.94
CA GLU A 67 15.82 13.94 1.79
C GLU A 67 15.74 14.42 0.33
N ARG A 68 15.67 15.75 0.14
CA ARG A 68 15.62 16.39 -1.18
C ARG A 68 16.95 16.99 -1.56
#